data_AF-A0A2E5F254-F1
#
_entry.id   AF-A0A2E5F254-F1
#
_cell.length_a   1.000
_cell.length_b   1.000
_cell.length_c   1.000
_cell.angle_alpha   90.00
_cell.angle_beta   90.00
_cell.angle_gamma   90.00
#
_symmetry.space_group_name_H-M   'P 1'
#
loop_
_entity.id
_entity.type
_entity.pdbx_description
1 polymer ?
#
loop_
_entity_poly.entity_id
_entity_poly.type
_entity_poly.pdbx_seq_one_letter_code
_entity_poly.pdbx_strand_id
1 'polypeptide(L)' 'MRMKNLEFLKTILVNDDDPRFPIWLPIPALFVTLGWTFYAVTTSSIGFFESLIWPGSAIFFCTLVATWLGWQIDID' A
#
# COMPACT_ATOMS: atom_id res chain seq x y z
N MET A 1 10.83 4.50 -29.47
CA MET A 1 9.46 4.84 -29.00
C MET A 1 9.22 4.30 -27.57
N ARG A 2 10.09 4.63 -26.60
CA ARG A 2 10.14 3.98 -25.27
C ARG A 2 9.86 4.96 -24.09
N MET A 3 9.71 6.26 -24.39
CA MET A 3 9.51 7.33 -23.39
C MET A 3 8.05 7.55 -22.98
N LYS A 4 7.06 7.10 -23.78
CA LYS A 4 5.63 7.34 -23.52
C LYS A 4 5.10 6.65 -22.25
N ASN A 5 5.67 5.51 -21.88
CA ASN A 5 5.15 4.69 -20.78
C ASN A 5 5.48 5.29 -19.40
N LEU A 6 6.63 5.96 -19.28
CA LEU A 6 7.09 6.56 -18.03
C LEU A 6 6.32 7.85 -17.73
N GLU A 7 6.05 8.67 -18.74
CA GLU A 7 5.19 9.84 -18.58
C GLU A 7 3.74 9.44 -18.32
N PHE A 8 3.22 8.41 -18.99
CA PHE A 8 1.89 7.88 -18.69
C PHE A 8 1.75 7.34 -17.27
N LEU A 9 2.76 6.59 -16.78
CA LEU A 9 2.80 6.12 -15.39
C LEU A 9 2.88 7.28 -14.41
N LYS A 10 3.69 8.31 -14.70
CA LYS A 10 3.71 9.53 -13.89
C LYS A 10 2.36 10.22 -13.88
N THR A 11 1.73 10.49 -15.02
CA THR A 11 0.42 11.15 -15.07
C THR A 11 -0.69 10.38 -14.34
N ILE A 12 -0.62 9.04 -14.28
CA ILE A 12 -1.62 8.21 -13.57
C ILE A 12 -1.32 8.06 -12.09
N LEU A 13 -0.04 7.94 -11.72
CA LEU A 13 0.37 7.73 -10.33
C LEU A 13 0.60 9.05 -9.57
N VAL A 14 0.91 10.12 -10.29
CA VAL A 14 1.42 11.39 -9.78
C VAL A 14 0.58 12.49 -10.42
N ASN A 15 -0.62 12.68 -9.90
CA ASN A 15 -1.30 13.96 -10.02
C ASN A 15 -1.08 14.67 -8.68
N ASP A 16 0.11 15.27 -8.53
CA ASP A 16 0.59 15.90 -7.28
C ASP A 16 -0.32 17.07 -6.82
N ASP A 17 -1.14 17.61 -7.73
CA ASP A 17 -2.07 18.70 -7.45
C ASP A 17 -3.46 18.24 -6.94
N ASP A 18 -3.73 16.93 -6.80
CA ASP A 18 -5.04 16.44 -6.33
C ASP A 18 -4.99 16.01 -4.84
N PRO A 19 -5.56 16.79 -3.89
CA PRO A 19 -5.54 16.50 -2.45
C PRO A 19 -6.39 15.27 -2.05
N ARG A 20 -6.88 14.51 -3.02
CA ARG A 20 -7.71 13.33 -2.81
C ARG A 20 -6.85 12.11 -2.48
N PHE A 21 -7.46 11.19 -1.73
CA PHE A 21 -6.87 9.90 -1.42
C PHE A 21 -6.53 9.13 -2.71
N PRO A 22 -5.24 8.93 -3.05
CA PRO A 22 -4.87 8.32 -4.32
C PRO A 22 -5.37 6.87 -4.39
N ILE A 23 -6.03 6.50 -5.49
CA ILE A 23 -6.64 5.15 -5.64
C ILE A 23 -5.60 4.02 -5.61
N TRP A 24 -4.33 4.33 -5.86
CA TRP A 24 -3.22 3.39 -5.82
C TRP A 24 -2.58 3.26 -4.43
N LEU A 25 -2.92 4.14 -3.49
CA LEU A 25 -2.35 4.17 -2.13
C LEU A 25 -2.67 2.90 -1.29
N PRO A 26 -3.79 2.19 -1.51
CA PRO A 26 -4.02 0.88 -0.88
C PRO A 26 -3.08 -0.23 -1.37
N ILE A 27 -2.42 -0.09 -2.53
CA ILE A 27 -1.64 -1.17 -3.15
C ILE A 27 -0.44 -1.56 -2.27
N PRO A 28 0.43 -0.63 -1.83
CA PRO A 28 1.52 -0.96 -0.91
C PRO A 28 1.03 -1.63 0.38
N ALA A 29 -0.06 -1.12 0.95
CA ALA A 29 -0.66 -1.67 2.17
C ALA A 29 -1.14 -3.13 1.99
N LEU A 30 -1.72 -3.47 0.83
CA LEU A 30 -2.11 -4.84 0.49
C LEU A 30 -0.88 -5.77 0.42
N PHE A 31 0.19 -5.35 -0.24
CA PHE A 31 1.40 -6.17 -0.37
C PHE A 31 2.05 -6.46 0.99
N VAL A 32 2.18 -5.45 1.84
CA VAL A 32 2.75 -5.62 3.19
C VAL A 32 1.87 -6.54 4.05
N THR A 33 0.55 -6.36 3.99
CA THR A 33 -0.41 -7.17 4.74
C THR A 33 -0.40 -8.63 4.31
N LEU A 34 -0.40 -8.89 2.99
CA LEU A 34 -0.34 -10.26 2.46
C LEU A 34 1.02 -10.92 2.74
N GLY A 35 2.12 -10.16 2.62
CA GLY A 35 3.46 -10.64 2.97
C GLY A 35 3.54 -11.05 4.44
N TRP A 36 3.02 -10.23 5.34
CA TRP A 36 2.93 -10.57 6.76
C TRP A 36 2.04 -11.79 7.00
N THR A 37 0.85 -11.83 6.41
CA THR A 37 -0.10 -12.94 6.60
C THR A 37 0.52 -14.27 6.15
N PHE A 38 1.21 -14.27 5.01
CA PHE A 38 1.92 -15.44 4.51
C PHE A 38 3.07 -15.85 5.45
N TYR A 39 3.85 -14.89 5.94
CA TYR A 39 4.89 -15.14 6.95
C TYR A 39 4.32 -15.74 8.25
N ALA A 40 3.23 -15.19 8.78
CA ALA A 40 2.61 -15.65 10.01
C ALA A 40 2.07 -17.08 9.88
N VAL A 41 1.41 -17.39 8.76
CA VAL A 41 0.88 -18.75 8.49
C VAL A 41 2.00 -19.79 8.31
N THR A 42 3.16 -19.39 7.81
CA THR A 42 4.30 -20.31 7.61
C THR A 42 5.17 -20.49 8.84
N THR A 43 5.13 -19.57 9.80
CA THR A 43 5.97 -19.59 10.99
C THR A 43 5.23 -19.84 12.30
N SER A 44 3.91 -19.73 12.29
CA SER A 44 3.03 -19.90 13.46
C SER A 44 1.84 -20.81 13.13
N SER A 45 1.16 -21.33 14.15
CA SER A 45 -0.05 -22.16 13.98
C SER A 45 -1.34 -21.34 13.76
N ILE A 46 -1.22 -20.08 13.34
CA ILE A 46 -2.34 -19.14 13.16
C ILE A 46 -2.97 -19.39 11.78
N GLY A 47 -4.30 -19.38 11.70
CA GLY A 47 -5.01 -19.56 10.43
C GLY A 47 -4.83 -18.36 9.48
N PHE A 48 -4.94 -18.56 8.17
CA PHE A 48 -4.82 -17.47 7.18
C PHE A 48 -5.83 -16.34 7.42
N PHE A 49 -7.12 -16.69 7.54
CA PHE A 49 -8.17 -15.70 7.79
C PHE A 49 -8.04 -15.06 9.18
N GLU A 50 -7.59 -15.82 10.17
CA GLU A 50 -7.31 -15.31 11.52
C GLU A 50 -6.22 -14.22 11.45
N SER A 51 -5.06 -14.55 10.86
CA SER A 51 -3.96 -13.61 10.68
C SER A 51 -4.31 -12.42 9.77
N LEU A 52 -5.18 -12.62 8.77
CA LEU A 52 -5.62 -11.57 7.85
C LEU A 52 -6.55 -10.56 8.54
N ILE A 53 -7.50 -11.06 9.35
CA ILE A 53 -8.39 -10.21 10.15
C ILE A 53 -7.58 -9.51 11.23
N TRP A 54 -6.77 -10.26 11.99
CA TRP A 54 -5.90 -9.73 13.03
C TRP A 54 -4.61 -10.55 13.14
N PRO A 55 -3.42 -9.94 12.98
CA PRO A 55 -3.15 -8.50 12.98
C PRO A 55 -3.17 -7.84 11.58
N GLY A 56 -3.54 -8.57 10.51
CA GLY A 56 -3.45 -8.07 9.13
C GLY A 56 -4.17 -6.75 8.87
N SER A 57 -5.37 -6.56 9.42
CA SER A 57 -6.08 -5.27 9.33
C SER A 57 -5.28 -4.10 9.91
N ALA A 58 -4.65 -4.28 11.07
CA ALA A 58 -3.81 -3.25 11.69
C ALA A 58 -2.61 -2.88 10.81
N ILE A 59 -1.96 -3.90 10.23
CA ILE A 59 -0.82 -3.72 9.31
C ILE A 59 -1.27 -2.94 8.07
N PHE A 60 -2.42 -3.28 7.51
CA PHE A 60 -3.00 -2.57 6.39
C PHE A 60 -3.21 -1.08 6.72
N PHE A 61 -3.93 -0.77 7.81
CA PHE A 61 -4.21 0.61 8.20
C PHE A 61 -2.93 1.40 8.51
N CYS A 62 -1.98 0.83 9.24
CA CYS A 62 -0.72 1.50 9.56
C CYS A 62 0.09 1.80 8.29
N THR A 63 0.17 0.84 7.36
CA THR A 63 0.90 1.03 6.10
C THR A 63 0.22 2.07 5.22
N LEU A 64 -1.12 2.07 5.18
CA LEU A 64 -1.93 3.05 4.47
C LEU A 64 -1.67 4.47 4.97
N VAL A 65 -1.75 4.67 6.30
CA VAL A 65 -1.52 5.97 6.93
C VAL A 65 -0.07 6.42 6.74
N ALA A 66 0.91 5.52 6.92
CA ALA A 66 2.32 5.85 6.72
C ALA A 66 2.62 6.26 5.27
N THR A 67 2.02 5.57 4.30
CA THR A 67 2.19 5.88 2.87
C THR A 67 1.50 7.20 2.52
N TRP A 68 0.32 7.46 3.08
CA TRP A 68 -0.40 8.72 2.87
C TRP A 68 0.36 9.91 3.46
N LEU A 69 0.85 9.80 4.70
CA LEU A 69 1.66 10.85 5.33
C LEU A 69 2.99 11.04 4.60
N GLY A 70 3.65 9.96 4.17
CA GLY A 70 4.87 10.04 3.37
C GLY A 70 4.65 10.80 2.07
N TRP A 71 3.54 10.56 1.39
CA TRP A 71 3.17 11.30 0.18
C TRP A 71 2.88 12.78 0.44
N GLN A 72 2.21 13.11 1.56
CA GLN A 72 1.95 14.52 1.93
C GLN A 72 3.24 15.32 2.21
N ILE A 73 4.31 14.68 2.69
CA ILE A 73 5.59 15.34 2.95
C ILE A 73 6.27 15.84 1.66
N ASP A 74 6.03 15.18 0.53
CA ASP A 74 6.60 15.60 -0.77
C ASP A 74 5.83 16.76 -1.42
N ILE A 75 4.66 17.15 -0.88
CA ILE A 75 3.77 18.19 -1.44
C ILE A 75 4.05 19.59 -0.85
N ASP A 76 4.66 19.67 0.35
CA ASP A 76 5.08 20.94 0.99
C ASP A 76 6.52 21.34 0.62
#